data_AF-A0A7C4BH26-F1
#
_entry.id   AF-A0A7C4BH26-F1
#
_cell.length_a   1.000
_cell.length_b   1.000
_cell.length_c   1.000
_cell.angle_alpha   90.00
_cell.angle_beta   90.00
_cell.angle_gamma   90.00
#
_symmetry.space_group_name_H-M   'P 1'
#
loop_
_entity.id
_entity.type
_entity.pdbx_description
1 polymer ?
#
loop_
_entity_poly.entity_id
_entity_poly.type
_entity_poly.pdbx_seq_one_letter_code
_entity_poly.pdbx_strand_id
1 'polypeptide(L)'
;MKRTGLGTDPLKWIAPTTDLDRPVITRPPVAPAPARKKSGGPKFKSFEVRLTVLLRDDQLAFLEELVRAVRKSRAADFRKERITKNTFIRVFIDAFRRAPLNLENVPDEETLLSRARELFRQ
;
A
#
# COMPACT_ATOMS: atom_id res chain seq x y z
N MET A 1 13.16 47.24 -37.14
CA MET A 1 11.83 46.64 -37.38
C MET A 1 11.87 45.16 -36.98
N LYS A 2 11.28 44.79 -35.84
CA LYS A 2 11.29 43.40 -35.34
C LYS A 2 10.11 42.64 -35.95
N ARG A 3 10.39 41.65 -36.80
CA ARG A 3 9.38 40.73 -37.36
C ARG A 3 8.99 39.73 -36.26
N THR A 4 7.83 39.89 -35.65
CA THR A 4 7.24 38.85 -34.79
C THR A 4 6.67 37.76 -35.69
N GLY A 5 7.36 36.61 -35.75
CA GLY A 5 7.05 35.46 -36.62
C GLY A 5 5.83 34.64 -36.20
N LEU A 6 4.91 35.21 -35.43
CA LEU A 6 3.65 34.57 -35.07
C LEU A 6 2.54 35.54 -35.43
N GLY A 7 1.78 35.23 -36.49
CA GLY A 7 0.56 35.94 -36.83
C GLY A 7 -0.41 35.99 -35.65
N THR A 8 -1.27 37.00 -35.67
CA THR A 8 -2.48 37.24 -34.86
C THR A 8 -2.60 36.47 -33.53
N ASP A 9 -2.57 37.23 -32.43
CA ASP A 9 -2.76 36.82 -31.03
C ASP A 9 -3.43 35.44 -30.81
N PRO A 10 -2.67 34.40 -30.41
CA PRO A 10 -3.10 32.99 -30.38
C PRO A 10 -4.17 32.68 -29.33
N LEU A 11 -4.56 33.66 -28.52
CA LEU A 11 -5.54 33.52 -27.43
C LEU A 11 -6.94 34.00 -27.85
N LYS A 12 -7.12 34.53 -29.07
CA LYS A 12 -8.42 35.04 -29.55
C LYS A 12 -9.53 34.00 -29.66
N TRP A 13 -9.19 32.72 -29.77
CA TRP A 13 -10.19 31.64 -29.89
C TRP A 13 -10.74 31.17 -28.53
N ILE A 14 -10.18 31.67 -27.42
CA ILE A 14 -10.61 31.29 -26.07
C ILE A 14 -11.70 32.26 -25.63
N ALA A 15 -12.95 31.80 -25.60
CA ALA A 15 -14.06 32.55 -25.03
C ALA A 15 -13.96 32.57 -23.48
N PRO A 16 -14.22 33.70 -22.80
CA PRO A 16 -14.26 33.78 -21.35
C PRO A 16 -15.32 32.83 -20.77
N THR A 17 -14.93 31.94 -19.86
CA THR A 17 -15.83 30.91 -19.29
C THR A 17 -16.68 31.44 -18.11
N THR A 18 -16.62 32.74 -17.84
CA THR A 18 -17.27 33.39 -16.70
C THR A 18 -18.78 33.58 -16.88
N ASP A 19 -19.29 33.59 -18.12
CA ASP A 19 -20.71 33.83 -18.42
C ASP A 19 -21.48 32.54 -18.75
N LEU A 20 -21.09 31.41 -18.14
CA LEU A 20 -21.94 30.23 -18.14
C LEU A 20 -22.97 30.40 -17.04
N ASP A 21 -24.19 30.82 -17.42
CA ASP A 21 -25.42 30.62 -16.65
C ASP A 21 -25.55 29.13 -16.33
N ARG A 22 -24.91 28.70 -15.24
CA ARG A 22 -25.03 27.34 -14.74
C ARG A 22 -26.39 27.26 -14.06
N PRO A 23 -27.33 26.43 -14.54
CA PRO A 23 -28.52 26.15 -13.77
C PRO A 23 -28.07 25.59 -12.42
N VAL A 24 -28.53 26.20 -11.33
CA VAL A 24 -28.33 25.66 -9.99
C VAL A 24 -29.04 24.33 -9.94
N ILE A 25 -28.29 23.23 -10.10
CA ILE A 25 -28.83 21.88 -9.93
C ILE A 25 -29.10 21.72 -8.43
N THR A 26 -30.32 22.04 -8.01
CA THR A 26 -30.84 21.62 -6.71
C THR A 26 -30.93 20.10 -6.73
N ARG A 27 -29.97 19.45 -6.06
CA ARG A 27 -30.03 18.00 -5.86
C ARG A 27 -31.32 17.70 -5.08
N PRO A 28 -32.16 16.75 -5.52
CA PRO A 28 -33.28 16.31 -4.71
C PRO A 28 -32.75 15.79 -3.36
N PRO A 29 -33.50 15.95 -2.26
CA PRO A 29 -33.06 15.51 -0.94
C PRO A 29 -32.75 14.01 -1.01
N VAL A 30 -31.50 13.66 -0.69
CA VAL A 30 -31.04 12.28 -0.64
C VAL A 30 -31.90 11.56 0.38
N ALA A 31 -32.68 10.57 -0.07
CA ALA A 31 -33.47 9.73 0.83
C ALA A 31 -32.54 9.15 1.92
N PRO A 32 -32.95 9.16 3.20
CA PRO A 32 -32.12 8.60 4.26
C PRO A 32 -31.79 7.14 3.93
N ALA A 33 -30.50 6.82 3.87
CA ALA A 33 -30.04 5.48 3.60
C ALA A 33 -30.74 4.49 4.55
N PRO A 34 -31.20 3.32 4.08
CA PRO A 34 -31.87 2.35 4.92
C PRO A 34 -30.94 1.97 6.08
N ALA A 35 -31.46 2.09 7.30
CA ALA A 35 -30.74 1.76 8.52
C ALA A 35 -30.20 0.33 8.43
N ARG A 36 -28.88 0.19 8.30
CA ARG A 36 -28.22 -1.12 8.36
C ARG A 36 -28.55 -1.75 9.71
N LYS A 37 -29.34 -2.83 9.69
CA LYS A 37 -29.60 -3.66 10.87
C LYS A 37 -28.25 -4.10 11.45
N LYS A 38 -27.89 -3.58 12.62
CA LYS A 38 -26.73 -4.05 13.38
C LYS A 38 -27.05 -5.47 13.82
N SER A 39 -26.42 -6.47 13.21
CA SER A 39 -26.44 -7.83 13.71
C SER A 39 -25.86 -7.81 15.13
N GLY A 40 -26.73 -8.04 16.13
CA GLY A 40 -26.41 -8.08 17.55
C GLY A 40 -25.69 -9.37 17.93
N GLY A 41 -24.56 -9.66 17.28
CA GLY A 41 -23.59 -10.59 17.82
C GLY A 41 -22.66 -9.84 18.78
N PRO A 42 -22.19 -10.47 19.87
CA PRO A 42 -21.13 -9.87 20.67
C PRO A 42 -19.95 -9.57 19.74
N LYS A 43 -19.56 -8.29 19.64
CA LYS A 43 -18.24 -7.92 19.11
C LYS A 43 -17.25 -8.55 20.08
N PHE A 44 -16.77 -9.75 19.79
CA PHE A 44 -15.55 -10.24 20.40
C PHE A 44 -14.53 -9.15 20.12
N LYS A 45 -14.20 -8.40 21.17
CA LYS A 45 -13.11 -7.45 21.19
C LYS A 45 -11.89 -8.34 21.24
N SER A 46 -11.59 -8.99 20.11
CA SER A 46 -10.28 -9.57 19.87
C SER A 46 -9.36 -8.37 19.99
N PHE A 47 -8.77 -8.17 21.16
CA PHE A 47 -7.57 -7.36 21.27
C PHE A 47 -6.49 -8.15 20.54
N GLU A 48 -6.60 -8.23 19.22
CA GLU A 48 -5.43 -8.41 18.38
C GLU A 48 -4.60 -7.17 18.65
N VAL A 49 -3.63 -7.32 19.54
CA VAL A 49 -2.58 -6.33 19.73
C VAL A 49 -2.03 -6.07 18.33
N ARG A 50 -2.35 -4.91 17.76
CA ARG A 50 -1.81 -4.50 16.47
C ARG A 50 -0.34 -4.23 16.70
N LEU A 51 0.49 -5.24 16.46
CA LEU A 51 1.93 -5.09 16.52
C LEU A 51 2.34 -4.10 15.41
N THR A 52 2.62 -2.86 15.79
CA THR A 52 3.19 -1.86 14.90
C THR A 52 4.70 -1.96 15.00
N VAL A 53 5.33 -2.56 13.98
CA VAL A 53 6.79 -2.60 13.86
C VAL A 53 7.22 -1.46 12.96
N LEU A 54 8.16 -0.65 13.44
CA LEU A 54 8.83 0.34 12.62
C LEU A 54 9.90 -0.37 11.80
N LEU A 55 9.73 -0.37 10.49
CA LEU A 55 10.73 -0.89 9.56
C LEU A 55 11.62 0.26 9.10
N ARG A 56 12.91 -0.02 8.95
CA ARG A 56 13.87 0.91 8.36
C ARG A 56 13.59 1.10 6.87
N ASP A 57 14.06 2.19 6.30
CA ASP A 57 13.84 2.52 4.88
C ASP A 57 14.44 1.48 3.93
N ASP A 58 15.61 0.93 4.27
CA ASP A 58 16.26 -0.15 3.53
C ASP A 58 15.41 -1.43 3.52
N GLN A 59 14.82 -1.80 4.66
CA GLN A 59 13.93 -2.95 4.79
C GLN A 59 12.64 -2.74 3.98
N LEU A 60 12.08 -1.53 3.99
CA LEU A 60 10.90 -1.19 3.19
C LEU A 60 11.19 -1.25 1.70
N ALA A 61 12.33 -0.71 1.26
CA ALA A 61 12.78 -0.75 -0.12
C ALA A 61 12.94 -2.21 -0.60
N PHE A 62 13.61 -3.05 0.19
CA PHE A 62 13.75 -4.48 -0.10
C PHE A 62 12.40 -5.19 -0.27
N LEU A 63 11.44 -4.94 0.63
CA LEU A 63 10.10 -5.51 0.51
C LEU A 63 9.35 -5.01 -0.74
N GLU A 64 9.59 -3.77 -1.19
CA GLU A 64 9.03 -3.26 -2.44
C GLU A 64 9.62 -3.95 -3.67
N GLU A 65 10.93 -4.14 -3.68
CA GLU A 65 11.62 -4.86 -4.75
C GLU A 65 11.10 -6.29 -4.88
N LEU A 66 10.92 -7.01 -3.77
CA LEU A 66 10.33 -8.35 -3.77
C LEU A 66 8.90 -8.37 -4.35
N VAL A 67 8.06 -7.40 -3.95
CA VAL A 67 6.69 -7.28 -4.49
C VAL A 67 6.72 -7.02 -5.99
N ARG A 68 7.62 -6.16 -6.47
CA ARG A 68 7.77 -5.87 -7.91
C ARG A 68 8.27 -7.08 -8.67
N ALA A 69 9.28 -7.78 -8.15
CA ALA A 69 9.85 -8.99 -8.74
C ALA A 69 8.78 -10.09 -8.90
N VAL A 70 8.02 -10.37 -7.84
CA VAL A 70 6.94 -11.37 -7.89
C VAL A 70 5.81 -10.96 -8.83
N ARG A 71 5.47 -9.67 -8.91
CA ARG A 71 4.47 -9.20 -9.88
C ARG A 71 4.94 -9.37 -11.32
N LYS A 72 6.22 -9.13 -11.60
CA LYS A 72 6.83 -9.27 -12.93
C LYS A 72 6.94 -10.73 -13.35
N SER A 73 7.23 -11.64 -12.43
CA SER A 73 7.41 -13.07 -12.74
C SER A 73 6.11 -13.88 -12.81
N ARG A 74 4.99 -13.39 -12.26
CA ARG A 74 3.72 -14.14 -12.22
C ARG A 74 3.01 -14.19 -13.58
N ALA A 75 2.90 -15.41 -14.11
CA ALA A 75 1.98 -15.77 -15.19
C ALA A 75 0.51 -15.55 -14.76
N ALA A 76 -0.38 -15.39 -15.76
CA ALA A 76 -1.77 -14.98 -15.55
C ALA A 76 -2.53 -15.92 -14.60
N ASP A 77 -2.34 -17.23 -14.76
CA ASP A 77 -3.04 -18.27 -13.98
C ASP A 77 -2.72 -18.23 -12.48
N PHE A 78 -1.58 -17.65 -12.13
CA PHE A 78 -1.13 -17.54 -10.74
C PHE A 78 -1.56 -16.24 -10.07
N ARG A 79 -2.32 -15.35 -10.72
CA ARG A 79 -2.72 -14.03 -10.18
C ARG A 79 -4.00 -14.05 -9.33
N LYS A 80 -4.27 -15.15 -8.64
CA LYS A 80 -5.47 -15.33 -7.78
C LYS A 80 -5.47 -14.37 -6.58
N GLU A 81 -4.32 -14.19 -5.94
CA GLU A 81 -4.19 -13.37 -4.73
C GLU A 81 -3.17 -12.25 -4.87
N ARG A 82 -3.43 -11.11 -4.21
CA ARG A 82 -2.48 -10.00 -4.14
C ARG A 82 -1.37 -10.33 -3.14
N ILE A 83 -0.13 -10.42 -3.65
CA ILE A 83 1.06 -10.52 -2.81
C ILE A 83 1.49 -9.09 -2.43
N THR A 84 1.61 -8.85 -1.12
CA THR A 84 1.95 -7.54 -0.53
C THR A 84 3.13 -7.68 0.42
N LYS A 85 3.66 -6.55 0.93
CA LYS A 85 4.70 -6.53 1.97
C LYS A 85 4.30 -7.40 3.18
N ASN A 86 3.05 -7.27 3.63
CA ASN A 86 2.50 -8.07 4.74
C ASN A 86 2.39 -9.55 4.42
N THR A 87 2.24 -9.93 3.15
CA THR A 87 2.29 -11.34 2.73
C THR A 87 3.69 -11.89 2.93
N PHE A 88 4.73 -11.17 2.50
CA PHE A 88 6.12 -11.60 2.70
C PHE A 88 6.49 -11.69 4.17
N ILE A 89 6.15 -10.68 4.97
CA ILE A 89 6.42 -10.70 6.43
C ILE A 89 5.83 -11.95 7.07
N ARG A 90 4.56 -12.28 6.77
CA ARG A 90 3.91 -13.50 7.29
C ARG A 90 4.62 -14.78 6.83
N VAL A 91 4.90 -14.90 5.53
CA VAL A 91 5.59 -16.07 4.96
C VAL A 91 6.98 -16.25 5.56
N PHE A 92 7.74 -15.17 5.75
CA PHE A 92 9.05 -15.23 6.38
C PHE A 92 8.93 -15.67 7.84
N ILE A 93 8.00 -15.09 8.62
CA ILE A 93 7.75 -15.53 10.00
C ILE A 93 7.41 -17.03 10.04
N ASP A 94 6.53 -17.49 9.16
CA ASP A 94 6.14 -18.91 9.09
C ASP A 94 7.34 -19.82 8.72
N ALA A 95 8.22 -19.36 7.83
CA ALA A 95 9.44 -20.07 7.49
C ALA A 95 10.43 -20.13 8.67
N PHE A 96 10.63 -19.02 9.38
CA PHE A 96 11.53 -18.95 10.53
C PHE A 96 10.97 -19.62 11.79
N ARG A 97 9.65 -19.78 11.90
CA ARG A 97 9.00 -20.38 13.09
C ARG A 97 9.54 -21.77 13.45
N ARG A 98 10.02 -22.52 12.46
CA ARG A 98 10.56 -23.88 12.64
C ARG A 98 12.09 -23.92 12.64
N ALA A 99 12.76 -22.79 12.48
CA ALA A 99 14.20 -22.75 12.42
C ALA A 99 14.81 -22.88 13.83
N PRO A 100 15.89 -23.68 14.01
CA PRO A 100 16.57 -23.85 15.29
C PRO A 100 17.45 -22.63 15.59
N LEU A 101 16.83 -21.48 15.85
CA LEU A 101 17.54 -20.25 16.19
C LEU A 101 17.97 -20.27 17.65
N ASN A 102 19.26 -20.07 17.93
CA ASN A 102 19.74 -19.92 19.30
C ASN A 102 19.32 -18.55 19.86
N LEU A 103 18.39 -18.56 20.83
CA LEU A 103 17.86 -17.36 21.49
C LEU A 103 18.49 -17.08 22.86
N GLU A 104 19.49 -17.85 23.28
CA GLU A 104 20.12 -17.67 24.59
C GLU A 104 21.01 -16.42 24.62
N ASN A 105 20.80 -15.56 25.62
CA ASN A 105 21.63 -14.38 25.91
C ASN A 105 21.91 -13.51 24.67
N VAL A 106 20.86 -13.12 23.94
CA VAL A 106 20.97 -12.23 22.78
C VAL A 106 21.09 -10.78 23.28
N PRO A 107 22.25 -10.11 23.14
CA PRO A 107 22.46 -8.76 23.67
C PRO A 107 21.88 -7.67 22.78
N ASP A 108 21.86 -7.86 21.46
CA ASP A 108 21.48 -6.85 20.47
C ASP A 108 20.89 -7.46 19.17
N GLU A 109 20.36 -6.59 18.31
CA GLU A 109 19.80 -6.95 16.99
C GLU A 109 20.87 -7.55 16.07
N GLU A 110 22.11 -7.06 16.14
CA GLU A 110 23.20 -7.51 15.28
C GLU A 110 23.59 -8.97 15.56
N THR A 111 23.69 -9.35 16.83
CA THR A 111 23.94 -10.73 17.26
C THR A 111 22.79 -11.64 16.82
N LEU A 112 21.54 -11.18 16.97
CA LEU A 112 20.38 -11.95 16.51
C LEU A 112 20.40 -12.18 15.00
N LEU A 113 20.75 -11.14 14.23
CA LEU A 113 20.88 -11.24 12.78
C LEU A 113 22.02 -12.19 12.37
N SER A 114 23.16 -12.14 13.07
CA SER A 114 24.28 -13.06 12.80
C SER A 114 23.85 -14.52 12.99
N ARG A 115 23.20 -14.83 14.11
CA ARG A 115 22.67 -16.18 14.38
C ARG A 115 21.60 -16.60 13.37
N ALA A 116 20.73 -15.68 12.95
CA ALA A 116 19.74 -15.96 11.92
C ALA A 116 20.38 -16.25 10.56
N ARG A 117 21.51 -15.62 10.24
CA ARG A 117 22.26 -15.86 8.99
C ARG A 117 22.94 -17.23 8.96
N GLU A 118 23.37 -17.75 10.11
CA GLU A 118 23.97 -19.09 10.21
C GLU A 118 23.02 -20.19 9.72
N LEU A 119 21.70 -19.98 9.87
CA LEU A 119 20.68 -20.90 9.38
C LEU A 119 20.69 -21.09 7.85
N PHE A 120 21.22 -20.11 7.09
CA PHE A 120 21.25 -20.13 5.62
C PHE A 120 22.61 -20.53 5.05
N ARG A 121 23.62 -20.75 5.91
CA ARG A 121 24.98 -21.15 5.49
C ARG A 121 25.18 -22.68 5.47
N GLN A 122 24.13 -23.44 5.77
CA GLN A 122 24.08 -24.90 5.62
C GLN A 122 23.75 -25.29 4.19
#